data_AF-A0A9E3TUT1-F1
#
_entry.id   AF-A0A9E3TUT1-F1
#
_cell.length_a   1.000
_cell.length_b   1.000
_cell.length_c   1.000
_cell.angle_alpha   90.00
_cell.angle_beta   90.00
_cell.angle_gamma   90.00
#
_symmetry.space_group_name_H-M   'P 1'
#
loop_
_entity.id
_entity.type
_entity.pdbx_description
1 polymer ?
#
loop_
_entity_poly.entity_id
_entity_poly.type
_entity_poly.pdbx_seq_one_letter_code
_entity_poly.pdbx_strand_id
1 'polypeptide(L)'
;MLRNRDAIHIACDHAFPAPAGVKGKQLGTWRKSHRWNPNQLRHAAATEIRKRYGLEGAQVALGHASAHVTQIYAETDNAKAAMIAVVNGV
;
A
#
# COMPACT_ATOMS: atom_id res chain seq x y z
N MET A 1 -2.78 -3.30 -26.86
CA MET A 1 -3.63 -3.75 -25.74
C MET A 1 -3.20 -2.99 -24.48
N LEU A 2 -3.97 -1.99 -24.05
CA LEU A 2 -3.66 -1.26 -22.81
C LEU A 2 -3.89 -2.20 -21.63
N ARG A 3 -2.90 -2.36 -20.75
CA ARG A 3 -3.10 -3.08 -19.49
C ARG A 3 -4.00 -2.21 -18.62
N ASN A 4 -4.92 -2.82 -17.88
CA ASN A 4 -5.91 -2.10 -17.05
C ASN A 4 -5.27 -1.04 -16.11
N ARG A 5 -4.05 -1.32 -15.61
CA ARG A 5 -3.25 -0.37 -14.84
C ARG A 5 -2.99 0.94 -15.59
N ASP A 6 -2.66 0.86 -16.88
CA ASP A 6 -2.33 2.02 -17.70
C ASP A 6 -3.59 2.88 -17.94
N ALA A 7 -4.76 2.24 -18.11
CA ALA A 7 -6.04 2.94 -18.26
C ALA A 7 -6.44 3.74 -17.01
N ILE A 8 -6.27 3.19 -15.81
CA ILE A 8 -6.55 3.90 -14.55
C ILE A 8 -5.63 5.12 -14.41
N HIS A 9 -4.34 4.97 -14.71
CA HIS A 9 -3.40 6.09 -14.63
C HIS A 9 -3.72 7.19 -15.62
N ILE A 10 -4.08 6.85 -16.86
CA ILE A 10 -4.52 7.80 -17.87
C ILE A 10 -5.76 8.56 -17.39
N ALA A 11 -6.80 7.85 -16.93
CA ALA A 11 -8.02 8.48 -16.43
C ALA A 11 -7.75 9.43 -15.24
N CYS A 12 -6.87 9.02 -14.31
CA CYS A 12 -6.48 9.87 -13.19
C CYS A 12 -5.68 11.10 -13.64
N ASP A 13 -4.82 10.99 -14.66
CA ASP A 13 -4.09 12.13 -15.21
C ASP A 13 -5.02 13.10 -15.96
N HIS A 14 -6.09 12.62 -16.59
CA HIS A 14 -7.12 13.47 -17.18
C HIS A 14 -7.98 14.17 -16.13
N ALA A 15 -8.34 13.47 -15.04
CA ALA A 15 -9.15 14.04 -13.97
C ALA A 15 -8.37 15.06 -13.11
N PHE A 16 -7.05 14.84 -12.95
CA PHE A 16 -6.16 15.72 -12.20
C PHE A 16 -4.95 16.10 -13.07
N PRO A 17 -5.13 17.02 -14.03
CA PRO A 17 -4.07 17.40 -14.95
C PRO A 17 -2.99 18.19 -14.24
N ALA A 18 -1.73 17.83 -14.48
CA ALA A 18 -0.59 18.58 -13.96
C ALA A 18 -0.46 19.95 -14.67
N PRO A 19 0.05 20.98 -13.97
CA PRO A 19 0.33 22.27 -14.59
C PRO A 19 1.30 22.14 -15.77
N ALA A 20 1.10 23.00 -16.77
CA ALA A 20 1.98 23.05 -17.94
C ALA A 20 3.44 23.26 -17.53
N GLY A 21 4.35 22.50 -18.12
CA GLY A 21 5.80 22.58 -17.86
C GLY A 21 6.32 21.68 -16.74
N VAL A 22 5.46 21.08 -15.91
CA VAL A 22 5.90 20.13 -14.87
C VAL A 22 6.26 18.78 -15.52
N LYS A 23 7.52 18.37 -15.40
CA LYS A 23 8.04 17.15 -16.05
C LYS A 23 8.86 16.27 -15.10
N GLY A 24 9.10 15.02 -15.51
CA GLY A 24 10.00 14.10 -14.82
C GLY A 24 9.67 13.91 -13.34
N LYS A 25 10.68 14.05 -12.47
CA LYS A 25 10.53 13.86 -11.02
C LYS A 25 9.51 14.82 -10.39
N GLN A 26 9.45 16.06 -10.88
CA GLN A 26 8.50 17.06 -10.37
C GLN A 26 7.05 16.64 -10.66
N LEU A 27 6.80 16.02 -11.82
CA LEU A 27 5.49 15.47 -12.15
C LEU A 27 5.13 14.31 -11.22
N GLY A 28 6.09 13.46 -10.86
CA GLY A 28 5.92 12.42 -9.84
C GLY A 28 5.52 12.99 -8.48
N THR A 29 6.23 14.01 -8.01
CA THR A 29 5.91 14.70 -6.75
C THR A 29 4.54 15.35 -6.79
N TRP A 30 4.22 16.07 -7.87
CA TRP A 30 2.92 16.73 -8.04
C TRP A 30 1.77 15.73 -8.02
N ARG A 31 1.88 14.63 -8.80
CA ARG A 31 0.88 13.55 -8.82
C ARG A 31 0.68 12.94 -7.43
N LYS A 32 1.74 12.81 -6.63
CA LYS A 32 1.63 12.24 -5.28
C LYS A 32 0.80 13.12 -4.34
N SER A 33 0.92 14.45 -4.45
CA SER A 33 0.23 15.39 -3.57
C SER A 33 -1.13 15.87 -4.08
N HIS A 34 -1.38 15.85 -5.39
CA HIS A 34 -2.54 16.51 -5.99
C HIS A 34 -3.46 15.59 -6.80
N ARG A 35 -3.04 14.35 -7.10
CA ARG A 35 -3.85 13.40 -7.89
C ARG A 35 -4.31 12.24 -7.02
N TRP A 36 -5.62 12.02 -7.00
CA TRP A 36 -6.20 10.83 -6.38
C TRP A 36 -6.07 9.59 -7.29
N ASN A 37 -5.96 8.40 -6.69
CA ASN A 37 -5.94 7.13 -7.42
C ASN A 37 -6.83 6.07 -6.71
N PRO A 38 -7.69 5.34 -7.44
CA PRO A 38 -8.55 4.30 -6.85
C PRO A 38 -7.84 3.25 -5.99
N ASN A 39 -6.58 2.91 -6.29
CA ASN A 39 -5.81 1.97 -5.50
C ASN A 39 -5.55 2.46 -4.06
N GLN A 40 -5.69 3.76 -3.79
CA GLN A 40 -5.62 4.31 -2.43
C GLN A 40 -6.71 3.72 -1.52
N LEU A 41 -7.91 3.45 -2.04
CA LEU A 41 -8.97 2.80 -1.25
C LEU A 41 -8.60 1.37 -0.88
N ARG A 42 -8.04 0.61 -1.83
CA ARG A 42 -7.56 -0.75 -1.59
C ARG A 42 -6.44 -0.76 -0.55
N HIS A 43 -5.50 0.18 -0.61
CA HIS A 43 -4.44 0.32 0.40
C HIS A 43 -4.99 0.72 1.78
N ALA A 44 -5.94 1.66 1.84
CA ALA A 44 -6.57 2.07 3.10
C ALA A 44 -7.30 0.89 3.77
N ALA A 45 -8.08 0.13 3.00
CA ALA A 45 -8.73 -1.08 3.48
C ALA A 45 -7.72 -2.11 3.99
N ALA A 46 -6.63 -2.34 3.24
CA ALA A 46 -5.55 -3.25 3.66
C ALA A 46 -4.92 -2.84 5.00
N THR A 47 -4.65 -1.54 5.18
CA THR A 47 -4.11 -0.99 6.43
C THR A 47 -5.06 -1.23 7.60
N GLU A 48 -6.36 -0.98 7.42
CA GLU A 48 -7.37 -1.17 8.45
C GLU A 48 -7.59 -2.63 8.84
N ILE A 49 -7.57 -3.52 7.86
CA ILE A 49 -7.68 -4.97 8.08
C ILE A 49 -6.43 -5.48 8.78
N ARG A 50 -5.23 -5.03 8.37
CA ARG A 50 -3.97 -5.41 9.02
C ARG A 50 -3.94 -5.00 10.49
N LYS A 51 -4.42 -3.80 10.82
CA LYS A 51 -4.49 -3.32 12.21
C LYS A 51 -5.38 -4.22 13.09
N ARG A 52 -6.48 -4.74 12.53
CA ARG A 52 -7.44 -5.58 13.25
C ARG A 52 -7.10 -7.07 13.29
N TYR A 53 -6.55 -7.60 12.19
CA TYR A 53 -6.45 -9.04 11.95
C TYR A 53 -5.04 -9.50 11.56
N GLY A 54 -4.04 -8.63 11.65
CA GLY A 54 -2.67 -8.94 11.26
C GLY A 54 -2.48 -9.08 9.76
N LEU A 55 -1.26 -9.48 9.38
CA LEU A 55 -0.84 -9.53 7.98
C LEU A 55 -1.64 -10.57 7.16
N GLU A 56 -1.91 -11.72 7.75
CA GLU A 56 -2.65 -12.82 7.11
C GLU A 56 -4.09 -12.42 6.78
N GLY A 57 -4.78 -11.75 7.72
CA GLY A 57 -6.14 -11.23 7.48
C GLY A 57 -6.19 -10.23 6.33
N ALA A 58 -5.18 -9.36 6.21
CA ALA A 58 -5.07 -8.44 5.08
C ALA A 58 -4.80 -9.17 3.75
N GLN A 59 -3.99 -10.22 3.74
CA GLN A 59 -3.71 -11.00 2.52
C GLN A 59 -4.94 -11.73 1.99
N VAL A 60 -5.67 -12.40 2.88
CA VAL A 60 -6.92 -13.10 2.55
C VAL A 60 -7.95 -12.10 2.04
N ALA A 61 -8.17 -10.99 2.75
CA ALA A 61 -9.15 -9.99 2.36
C ALA A 61 -8.86 -9.31 1.02
N LEU A 62 -7.57 -9.16 0.68
CA LEU A 62 -7.16 -8.61 -0.61
C LEU A 62 -7.15 -9.65 -1.75
N GLY A 63 -7.36 -10.93 -1.45
CA GLY A 63 -7.36 -12.01 -2.44
C GLY A 63 -5.97 -12.33 -3.01
N HIS A 64 -4.90 -12.09 -2.25
CA HIS A 64 -3.55 -12.43 -2.69
C HIS A 64 -3.29 -13.93 -2.45
N ALA A 65 -3.13 -14.71 -3.52
CA ALA A 65 -2.76 -16.14 -3.45
C ALA A 65 -1.32 -16.39 -2.95
N SER A 66 -0.52 -15.34 -2.82
CA SER A 66 0.87 -15.37 -2.35
C SER A 66 1.17 -14.08 -1.59
N ALA A 67 1.81 -14.21 -0.43
CA ALA A 67 2.26 -13.14 0.47
C ALA A 67 3.34 -12.20 -0.11
N HIS A 68 3.45 -12.06 -1.44
CA HIS A 68 4.60 -11.42 -2.08
C HIS A 68 4.45 -9.90 -2.33
N VAL A 69 3.94 -9.14 -1.36
CA VAL A 69 4.25 -7.71 -1.21
C VAL A 69 4.28 -7.33 0.28
N THR A 70 5.03 -8.07 1.11
CA THR A 70 5.49 -7.56 2.43
C THR A 70 6.75 -8.29 2.93
N GLN A 71 7.73 -8.54 2.07
CA GLN A 71 9.05 -9.04 2.49
C GLN A 71 9.99 -7.93 2.99
N ILE A 72 9.48 -6.71 3.18
CA ILE A 72 10.18 -5.63 3.88
C ILE A 72 9.37 -5.29 5.14
N TYR A 73 9.34 -6.17 6.14
CA TYR A 73 9.05 -5.86 7.56
C TYR A 73 9.53 -7.01 8.46
N ALA A 74 10.75 -7.48 8.22
CA ALA A 74 11.51 -8.29 9.18
C ALA A 74 12.24 -7.41 10.22
N GLU A 75 11.74 -6.20 10.44
CA GLU A 75 12.23 -5.30 11.48
C GLU A 75 11.20 -5.28 12.62
N THR A 76 11.36 -6.30 13.47
CA THR A 76 11.46 -6.13 14.92
C THR A 76 10.22 -5.56 15.63
N ASP A 77 9.21 -6.40 15.78
CA ASP A 77 8.13 -6.24 16.76
C ASP A 77 8.64 -6.65 18.16
N ASN A 78 9.58 -5.88 18.73
CA ASN A 78 10.18 -6.13 20.05
C ASN A 78 9.14 -6.25 21.17
N ALA A 79 7.96 -5.65 21.00
CA ALA A 79 6.85 -5.76 21.93
C ALA A 79 6.26 -7.18 21.96
N LYS A 80 6.16 -7.86 20.81
CA LYS A 80 5.72 -9.27 20.76
C LYS A 80 6.77 -10.23 21.28
N ALA A 81 8.06 -9.96 21.02
CA ALA A 81 9.15 -10.76 21.57
C ALA A 81 9.18 -10.70 23.10
N ALA A 82 9.00 -9.50 23.69
CA ALA A 82 8.90 -9.33 25.14
C ALA A 82 7.68 -10.06 25.74
N MET A 83 6.53 -10.02 25.06
CA MET A 83 5.32 -10.72 25.51
C MET A 83 5.49 -12.25 25.51
N ILE A 84 6.17 -12.80 24.49
CA ILE A 84 6.44 -14.25 24.41
C ILE A 84 7.48 -14.69 25.45
N ALA A 85 8.49 -13.86 25.73
CA ALA A 85 9.49 -14.13 26.76
C ALA A 85 8.87 -14.19 28.16
N VAL A 86 7.94 -13.27 28.48
CA VAL A 86 7.23 -13.25 29.77
C VAL A 86 6.31 -14.47 29.94
N VAL A 87 5.70 -14.97 28.86
CA VAL A 87 4.80 -16.14 28.92
C VAL A 87 5.57 -17.47 29.04
N ASN A 88 6.83 -17.54 28.61
CA ASN A 88 7.59 -18.79 28.58
C ASN A 88 8.73 -18.91 29.61
N GLY A 89 8.83 -18.00 30.58
CA GLY A 89 9.64 -18.17 31.80
C GLY A 89 11.05 -18.73 31.57
N VAL A 90 11.98 -17.85 31.15
CA VAL A 90 13.42 -18.00 31.39
C VAL A 90 13.87 -16.87 32.28
#